data_AF-K2DHE2-F1
#
_entry.id   AF-K2DHE2-F1
#
_cell.length_a   1.000
_cell.length_b   1.000
_cell.length_c   1.000
_cell.angle_alpha   90.00
_cell.angle_beta   90.00
_cell.angle_gamma   90.00
#
_symmetry.space_group_name_H-M   'P 1'
#
loop_
_entity.id
_entity.type
_entity.pdbx_description
1 polymer ?
#
loop_
_entity_poly.entity_id
_entity_poly.type
_entity_poly.pdbx_seq_one_letter_code
_entity_poly.pdbx_strand_id
1 'polypeptide(L)'
;MVSACGVDEALASDIERRMAELNEQIAADARLGKQFRIGHSYVTPVHRLDAGSTRRWFQQVVETEIGPLLEEYWFDSPEEARQATSRLLQGW
;
A
#
# COMPACT_ATOMS: atom_id res chain seq x y z
N MET A 1 13.25 -26.96 -5.44
CA MET A 1 12.83 -26.36 -6.72
C MET A 1 11.64 -25.47 -6.42
N VAL A 2 11.89 -24.25 -5.91
CA VAL A 2 10.85 -23.25 -5.69
C VAL A 2 10.85 -22.33 -6.90
N SER A 3 9.78 -22.42 -7.66
CA SER A 3 9.55 -21.69 -8.89
C SER A 3 9.67 -20.19 -8.65
N ALA A 4 10.50 -19.56 -9.48
CA ALA A 4 10.64 -18.12 -9.62
C ALA A 4 9.27 -17.47 -9.86
N CYS A 5 8.67 -16.95 -8.80
CA CYS A 5 7.71 -15.86 -8.90
C CYS A 5 8.58 -14.61 -9.03
N GLY A 6 8.54 -13.91 -10.17
CA GLY A 6 9.34 -12.70 -10.43
C GLY A 6 9.02 -11.50 -9.53
N VAL A 7 8.34 -11.73 -8.42
CA VAL A 7 8.17 -10.75 -7.36
C VAL A 7 9.41 -10.82 -6.50
N ASP A 8 10.13 -9.71 -6.41
CA ASP A 8 11.26 -9.60 -5.50
C ASP A 8 10.73 -9.76 -4.06
N GLU A 9 11.03 -10.90 -3.42
CA GLU A 9 10.46 -11.27 -2.12
C GLU A 9 10.81 -10.23 -1.04
N ALA A 10 11.95 -9.56 -1.19
CA ALA A 10 12.35 -8.45 -0.34
C ALA A 10 11.44 -7.22 -0.55
N LEU A 11 11.11 -6.87 -1.80
CA LEU A 11 10.17 -5.78 -2.08
C LEU A 11 8.76 -6.12 -1.61
N ALA A 12 8.30 -7.36 -1.81
CA ALA A 12 6.98 -7.80 -1.34
C ALA A 12 6.86 -7.67 0.19
N SER A 13 7.86 -8.17 0.92
CA SER A 13 7.90 -8.07 2.38
C SER A 13 7.93 -6.61 2.85
N ASP A 14 8.64 -5.74 2.12
CA ASP A 14 8.70 -4.32 2.44
C ASP A 14 7.36 -3.60 2.21
N ILE A 15 6.66 -3.94 1.11
CA ILE A 15 5.31 -3.47 0.82
C ILE A 15 4.32 -3.91 1.91
N GLU A 16 4.33 -5.19 2.29
CA GLU A 16 3.46 -5.71 3.34
C GLU A 16 3.65 -4.97 4.66
N ARG A 17 4.92 -4.69 5.03
CA ARG A 17 5.23 -3.90 6.22
C ARG A 17 4.65 -2.49 6.15
N ARG A 18 4.84 -1.78 5.04
CA ARG A 18 4.31 -0.42 4.86
C ARG A 18 2.78 -0.38 4.93
N MET A 19 2.13 -1.37 4.33
CA MET A 19 0.68 -1.52 4.37
C MET A 19 0.17 -1.83 5.78
N ALA A 20 0.90 -2.65 6.55
CA ALA A 20 0.61 -2.89 7.95
C ALA A 20 0.73 -1.60 8.78
N GLU A 21 1.78 -0.81 8.59
CA GLU A 21 1.94 0.50 9.25
C GLU A 21 0.85 1.50 8.87
N LEU A 22 0.42 1.51 7.61
CA LEU A 22 -0.72 2.31 7.17
C LEU A 22 -2.01 1.86 7.87
N ASN A 23 -2.26 0.56 7.91
CA ASN A 23 -3.44 0.00 8.55
C ASN A 23 -3.48 0.27 10.07
N GLU A 24 -2.31 0.27 10.73
CA GLU A 24 -2.18 0.68 12.13
C GLU A 24 -2.53 2.17 12.30
N GLN A 25 -2.06 3.06 11.41
CA GLN A 25 -2.43 4.48 11.42
C GLN A 25 -3.94 4.67 11.24
N ILE A 26 -4.53 4.04 10.23
CA ILE A 26 -5.97 4.09 9.97
C ILE A 26 -6.77 3.52 11.17
N ALA A 27 -6.27 2.45 11.80
CA ALA A 27 -6.92 1.84 12.95
C ALA A 27 -6.77 2.65 14.25
N ALA A 28 -5.67 3.40 14.39
CA ALA A 28 -5.44 4.33 15.49
C ALA A 28 -6.25 5.62 15.32
N ASP A 29 -6.58 5.99 14.09
CA ASP A 29 -7.45 7.12 13.80
C ASP A 29 -8.89 6.81 14.24
N ALA A 30 -9.41 7.64 15.15
CA ALA A 30 -10.76 7.53 15.68
C ALA A 30 -11.85 7.78 14.61
N ARG A 31 -11.51 8.45 13.50
CA ARG A 31 -12.43 8.81 12.41
C ARG A 31 -12.70 7.62 11.49
N LEU A 32 -11.67 6.83 11.23
CA LEU A 32 -11.72 5.68 10.31
C LEU A 32 -11.98 4.40 11.09
N GLY A 33 -11.25 4.16 12.19
CA GLY A 33 -11.41 2.95 12.96
C GLY A 33 -11.10 1.67 12.16
N LYS A 34 -11.26 0.52 12.81
CA LYS A 34 -10.72 -0.76 12.32
C LYS A 34 -11.38 -1.31 11.04
N GLN A 35 -12.51 -0.75 10.62
CA GLN A 35 -13.27 -1.21 9.46
C GLN A 35 -12.74 -0.65 8.12
N PHE A 36 -11.86 0.36 8.17
CA PHE A 36 -11.28 1.01 6.99
C PHE A 36 -9.87 0.51 6.66
N ARG A 37 -9.44 -0.61 7.25
CA ARG A 37 -8.14 -1.20 6.93
C ARG A 37 -8.13 -1.65 5.46
N ILE A 38 -7.09 -1.26 4.74
CA ILE A 38 -6.87 -1.71 3.37
C ILE A 38 -6.46 -3.19 3.43
N GLY A 39 -7.31 -4.04 2.87
CA GLY A 39 -7.10 -5.49 2.84
C GLY A 39 -5.94 -5.88 1.93
N HIS A 40 -5.28 -6.99 2.26
CA HIS A 40 -4.19 -7.58 1.44
C HIS A 40 -4.62 -7.88 -0.01
N SER A 41 -5.92 -7.94 -0.30
CA SER A 41 -6.46 -8.09 -1.66
C SER A 41 -6.02 -6.99 -2.64
N TYR A 42 -5.81 -5.74 -2.18
CA TYR A 42 -5.30 -4.65 -3.03
C TYR A 42 -3.83 -4.84 -3.41
N VAL A 43 -3.10 -5.60 -2.60
CA VAL A 43 -1.65 -5.77 -2.69
C VAL A 43 -1.28 -7.18 -3.13
N THR A 44 -2.27 -7.94 -3.61
CA THR A 44 -2.07 -9.25 -4.20
C THR A 44 -2.02 -9.07 -5.72
N PRO A 45 -0.83 -9.18 -6.36
CA PRO A 45 -0.76 -9.08 -7.80
C PRO A 45 -1.50 -10.27 -8.43
N VAL A 46 -2.62 -9.96 -9.10
CA VAL A 46 -3.45 -10.96 -9.82
C VAL A 46 -2.68 -11.59 -11.00
N HIS A 47 -1.59 -10.94 -11.43
CA HIS A 47 -0.72 -11.37 -12.51
C HIS A 47 0.73 -11.47 -12.03
N ARG A 48 1.53 -12.37 -12.61
CA ARG A 48 2.97 -12.42 -12.35
C ARG A 48 3.58 -11.07 -12.72
N LEU A 49 4.11 -10.38 -11.72
CA LEU A 49 4.93 -9.20 -11.94
C LEU A 49 6.30 -9.63 -12.46
N ASP A 50 6.81 -8.86 -13.41
CA ASP A 50 8.16 -9.04 -13.93
C ASP A 50 9.20 -8.60 -12.89
N ALA A 51 10.38 -9.22 -12.91
CA ALA A 51 11.44 -8.92 -11.96
C ALA A 51 11.85 -7.43 -12.08
N GLY A 52 11.75 -6.68 -10.98
CA GLY A 52 12.01 -5.24 -10.95
C GLY A 52 10.82 -4.34 -11.33
N SER A 53 9.68 -4.90 -11.75
CA SER A 53 8.45 -4.13 -12.02
C SER A 53 7.55 -3.99 -10.80
N THR A 54 7.79 -4.74 -9.72
CA THR A 54 7.00 -4.70 -8.47
C THR A 54 6.88 -3.30 -7.90
N ARG A 55 7.98 -2.54 -7.88
CA ARG A 55 7.97 -1.15 -7.43
C ARG A 55 7.01 -0.30 -8.26
N ARG A 56 7.14 -0.31 -9.59
CA ARG A 56 6.29 0.50 -10.47
C ARG A 56 4.82 0.12 -10.36
N TRP A 57 4.53 -1.18 -10.29
CA TRP A 57 3.18 -1.65 -10.07
C TRP A 57 2.63 -1.12 -8.74
N PHE A 58 3.40 -1.22 -7.66
CA PHE A 58 2.96 -0.71 -6.36
C PHE A 58 2.76 0.81 -6.36
N GLN A 59 3.65 1.58 -7.00
CA GLN A 59 3.47 3.02 -7.15
C GLN A 59 2.17 3.35 -7.91
N GLN A 60 1.88 2.64 -9.00
CA GLN A 60 0.65 2.84 -9.76
C GLN A 60 -0.59 2.50 -8.93
N VAL A 61 -0.61 1.36 -8.24
CA VAL A 61 -1.70 0.98 -7.32
C VAL A 61 -1.89 2.05 -6.25
N VAL A 62 -0.78 2.56 -5.69
CA VAL A 62 -0.84 3.62 -4.68
C VAL A 62 -1.41 4.92 -5.26
N GLU A 63 -1.06 5.31 -6.48
CA GLU A 63 -1.54 6.55 -7.08
C GLU A 63 -2.99 6.45 -7.61
N THR A 64 -3.39 5.30 -8.14
CA THR A 64 -4.70 5.13 -8.79
C THR A 64 -5.78 4.58 -7.86
N GLU A 65 -5.42 3.81 -6.84
CA GLU A 65 -6.36 3.21 -5.90
C GLU A 65 -6.17 3.75 -4.48
N ILE A 66 -4.98 3.64 -3.90
CA ILE A 66 -4.78 3.98 -2.48
C ILE A 66 -4.87 5.49 -2.25
N GLY A 67 -4.29 6.32 -3.11
CA GLY A 67 -4.30 7.77 -3.03
C GLY A 67 -5.71 8.33 -2.91
N PRO A 68 -6.61 8.09 -3.89
CA PRO A 68 -7.99 8.56 -3.78
C PRO A 68 -8.75 7.95 -2.60
N LEU A 69 -8.51 6.67 -2.26
CA LEU A 69 -9.11 6.06 -1.06
C LEU A 69 -8.68 6.79 0.22
N LEU A 70 -7.40 7.12 0.36
CA LEU A 70 -6.87 7.85 1.50
C LEU A 70 -7.40 9.29 1.55
N GLU A 71 -7.57 9.93 0.39
CA GLU A 71 -8.22 11.26 0.30
C GLU A 71 -9.69 11.20 0.72
N GLU A 72 -10.42 10.14 0.39
CA GLU A 72 -11.80 9.93 0.87
C GLU A 72 -11.82 9.66 2.38
N TYR A 73 -10.89 8.83 2.86
CA TYR A 73 -10.77 8.45 4.27
C TYR A 73 -10.42 9.64 5.15
N TRP A 74 -9.45 10.44 4.72
CA TRP A 74 -9.04 11.69 5.35
C TRP A 74 -9.53 12.90 4.57
N PHE A 75 -10.80 12.92 4.18
CA PHE A 75 -11.40 14.07 3.48
C PHE A 75 -11.26 15.39 4.26
N ASP A 76 -11.34 15.31 5.60
CA ASP A 76 -11.14 16.45 6.51
C ASP A 76 -9.65 16.74 6.79
N SER A 77 -8.74 15.86 6.37
CA SER A 77 -7.30 15.95 6.66
C SER A 77 -6.43 15.50 5.48
N PRO A 78 -6.44 16.25 4.37
CA PRO A 78 -5.68 15.92 3.16
C PRO A 78 -4.16 15.85 3.37
N GLU A 79 -3.65 16.46 4.44
CA GLU A 79 -2.24 16.34 4.84
C GLU A 79 -1.90 14.92 5.32
N GLU A 80 -2.80 14.25 6.06
CA GLU A 80 -2.61 12.87 6.53
C GLU A 80 -2.65 11.91 5.34
N ALA A 81 -3.60 12.08 4.42
CA ALA A 81 -3.67 11.31 3.17
C ALA A 81 -2.38 11.43 2.35
N ARG A 82 -1.86 12.65 2.16
CA ARG A 82 -0.58 12.86 1.46
C ARG A 82 0.59 12.23 2.19
N GLN A 83 0.68 12.38 3.51
CA GLN A 83 1.79 11.81 4.28
C GLN A 83 1.76 10.29 4.23
N ALA A 84 0.60 9.67 4.42
CA ALA A 84 0.41 8.23 4.32
C ALA A 84 0.77 7.72 2.92
N THR A 85 0.26 8.35 1.86
CA THR A 85 0.62 8.03 0.46
C THR A 85 2.12 8.17 0.22
N SER A 86 2.73 9.26 0.70
CA SER A 86 4.17 9.50 0.56
C SER A 86 5.01 8.46 1.30
N ARG A 87 4.58 8.00 2.50
CA ARG A 87 5.24 6.93 3.25
C ARG A 87 5.22 5.60 2.49
N LEU A 88 4.10 5.27 1.83
CA LEU A 88 4.04 4.08 0.97
C LEU A 88 5.07 4.16 -0.18
N LEU A 89 5.32 5.37 -0.70
CA LEU A 89 6.25 5.62 -1.81
C LEU A 89 7.70 5.92 -1.36
N GLN A 90 7.97 6.19 -0.08
CA GLN A 90 9.29 6.54 0.47
C GLN A 90 10.09 5.32 0.91
N GLY A 91 11.41 5.31 0.76
CA GLY A 91 12.29 4.26 1.28
C GLY A 91 12.67 3.18 0.28
N TRP A 92 12.91 3.57 -0.98
CA TRP A 92 13.50 2.72 -2.03
C TRP A 92 14.88 3.25 -2.40
#